data_AF-M4BSY8-F1
#
_entry.id   AF-M4BSY8-F1
#
_cell.length_a   1.000
_cell.length_b   1.000
_cell.length_c   1.000
_cell.angle_alpha   90.00
_cell.angle_beta   90.00
_cell.angle_gamma   90.00
#
_symmetry.space_group_name_H-M   'P 1'
#
loop_
_entity.id
_entity.type
_entity.pdbx_description
1 polymer ?
#
loop_
_entity_poly.entity_id
_entity_poly.type
_entity_poly.pdbx_seq_one_letter_code
_entity_poly.pdbx_strand_id
1 'polypeptide(L)'
;MVNYAADHQKFVPPSPFWWIMTYAASPAVSSVNKTIVVLQKKALLIAQQDEHIVNLIGSLVAMFSIDSTDGPMDGYFVNGGMRIAYADIVAHIEDQGSWPTQLLAALSDDEKIDVVREVATYAMNLVLGLQSVRAERNANNLPRAQDAPPILPAQLVKLSPQMFVKDFLAPHREQLAKTWTEEWIDEVESDHRLLRKTSDEDEELRAVIDKHDVNTFFDEAWGISQGDRFDCLSAFCSGMATEYANTPSVESGFSILKWEMNPNRTCLMHLSLEGVFQTKQRDVLDTLTQRMAHA
;
A
#
# COMPACT_ATOMS: atom_id res chain seq x y z
N MET A 1 -8.89 -43.14 35.30
CA MET A 1 -7.85 -42.10 35.24
C MET A 1 -7.13 -42.30 33.91
N VAL A 2 -7.58 -41.60 32.86
CA VAL A 2 -7.02 -41.72 31.51
C VAL A 2 -5.81 -40.78 31.47
N ASN A 3 -4.62 -41.33 31.29
CA ASN A 3 -3.37 -40.58 31.20
C ASN A 3 -3.37 -39.76 29.91
N TYR A 4 -3.75 -38.48 30.04
CA TYR A 4 -3.77 -37.48 28.97
C TYR A 4 -2.38 -37.15 28.39
N ALA A 5 -1.30 -37.68 29.00
CA ALA A 5 0.09 -37.42 28.62
C ALA A 5 0.68 -38.46 27.64
N ALA A 6 -0.05 -39.53 27.29
CA ALA A 6 0.48 -40.59 26.41
C ALA A 6 0.32 -40.28 24.90
N ASP A 7 -0.51 -39.29 24.53
CA ASP A 7 -0.88 -38.98 23.14
C ASP A 7 -0.21 -37.72 22.55
N HIS A 8 0.77 -37.13 23.24
CA HIS A 8 1.57 -36.06 22.66
C HIS A 8 2.58 -36.62 21.65
N GLN A 9 2.09 -36.74 20.42
CA GLN A 9 2.78 -36.55 19.15
C GLN A 9 4.24 -36.11 19.34
N LYS A 10 5.17 -37.03 19.04
CA LYS A 10 6.62 -36.80 19.08
C LYS A 10 6.92 -35.45 18.44
N PHE A 11 7.54 -34.53 19.18
CA PHE A 11 8.03 -33.28 18.62
C PHE A 11 9.01 -33.60 17.50
N VAL A 12 8.57 -33.46 16.25
CA VAL A 12 9.43 -33.60 15.07
C VAL A 12 10.07 -32.24 14.86
N PRO A 13 11.40 -32.09 15.00
CA PRO A 13 12.07 -30.82 14.76
C PRO A 13 11.87 -30.40 13.29
N PRO A 14 11.80 -29.08 13.00
CA PRO A 14 11.67 -28.61 11.62
C PRO A 14 12.81 -29.13 10.74
N SER A 15 12.49 -29.50 9.50
CA SER A 15 13.45 -30.06 8.54
C SER A 15 14.48 -29.01 8.09
N PRO A 16 15.64 -29.43 7.56
CA PRO A 16 16.60 -28.51 6.92
C PRO A 16 15.96 -27.63 5.85
N PHE A 17 15.06 -28.22 5.03
CA PHE A 17 14.23 -27.50 4.06
C PHE A 17 13.49 -26.31 4.70
N TRP A 18 12.81 -26.54 5.83
CA TRP A 18 12.03 -25.52 6.51
C TRP A 18 12.91 -24.35 6.99
N TRP A 19 14.08 -24.65 7.52
CA TRP A 19 15.04 -23.64 7.96
C TRP A 19 15.60 -22.83 6.80
N ILE A 20 16.02 -23.48 5.71
CA ILE A 20 16.53 -22.77 4.52
C ILE A 20 15.46 -21.82 3.97
N MET A 21 14.21 -22.29 3.84
CA MET A 21 13.10 -21.43 3.41
C MET A 21 12.86 -20.25 4.35
N THR A 22 12.90 -20.48 5.66
CA THR A 22 12.66 -19.44 6.67
C THR A 22 13.74 -18.37 6.61
N TYR A 23 15.01 -18.76 6.47
CA TYR A 23 16.11 -17.81 6.33
C TYR A 23 16.02 -17.05 4.99
N ALA A 24 15.75 -17.75 3.89
CA ALA A 24 15.62 -17.13 2.57
C ALA A 24 14.46 -16.13 2.48
N ALA A 25 13.34 -16.38 3.17
CA ALA A 25 12.16 -15.52 3.17
C ALA A 25 12.25 -14.33 4.15
N SER A 26 13.04 -14.45 5.21
CA SER A 26 13.12 -13.47 6.30
C SER A 26 13.41 -12.02 5.85
N PRO A 27 14.38 -11.76 4.94
CA PRO A 27 14.65 -10.41 4.45
C PRO A 27 13.46 -9.81 3.68
N ALA A 28 12.81 -10.62 2.83
CA ALA A 28 11.65 -10.20 2.07
C ALA A 28 10.48 -9.83 2.98
N VAL A 29 10.19 -10.68 3.98
CA VAL A 29 9.17 -10.40 5.02
C VAL A 29 9.50 -9.13 5.80
N SER A 30 10.77 -8.91 6.12
CA SER A 30 11.20 -7.70 6.82
C SER A 30 10.97 -6.43 5.99
N SER A 31 11.26 -6.47 4.68
CA SER A 31 10.98 -5.37 3.75
C SER A 31 9.48 -5.11 3.61
N VAL A 32 8.68 -6.17 3.46
CA VAL A 32 7.20 -6.09 3.40
C VAL A 32 6.65 -5.44 4.68
N ASN A 33 7.10 -5.89 5.86
CA ASN A 33 6.64 -5.33 7.14
C ASN A 33 6.97 -3.85 7.29
N LYS A 34 8.16 -3.41 6.87
CA LYS A 34 8.53 -1.99 6.86
C LYS A 34 7.59 -1.18 5.97
N THR A 35 7.27 -1.67 4.77
CA THR A 35 6.33 -1.01 3.87
C THR A 35 4.92 -0.97 4.46
N ILE A 36 4.43 -2.06 5.07
CA ILE A 36 3.12 -2.09 5.73
C ILE A 36 3.02 -1.01 6.82
N VAL A 37 4.05 -0.83 7.65
CA VAL A 37 4.06 0.22 8.67
C VAL A 37 3.93 1.61 8.05
N VAL A 38 4.54 1.83 6.88
CA VAL A 38 4.40 3.10 6.14
C VAL A 38 2.98 3.25 5.58
N LEU A 39 2.43 2.21 4.95
CA LEU A 39 1.08 2.20 4.39
C LEU A 39 0.00 2.47 5.45
N GLN A 40 0.24 2.07 6.70
CA GLN A 40 -0.66 2.32 7.83
C GLN A 40 -0.64 3.76 8.36
N LYS A 41 0.22 4.65 7.82
CA LYS A 41 0.25 6.06 8.24
C LYS A 41 -1.03 6.78 7.83
N LYS A 42 -1.66 7.45 8.80
CA LYS A 42 -3.00 8.06 8.63
C LYS A 42 -3.09 9.04 7.46
N ALA A 43 -2.05 9.83 7.21
CA ALA A 43 -2.05 10.91 6.20
C ALA A 43 -1.40 10.52 4.85
N LEU A 44 -1.17 9.22 4.61
CA LEU A 44 -0.55 8.76 3.37
C LEU A 44 -1.56 8.74 2.23
N LEU A 45 -1.24 9.46 1.15
CA LEU A 45 -2.08 9.54 -0.04
C LEU A 45 -2.09 8.21 -0.82
N ILE A 46 -3.18 7.93 -1.53
CA ILE A 46 -3.31 6.72 -2.35
C ILE A 46 -2.18 6.62 -3.39
N ALA A 47 -1.85 7.72 -4.07
CA ALA A 47 -0.74 7.75 -5.03
C ALA A 47 0.62 7.41 -4.38
N GLN A 48 0.82 7.80 -3.11
CA GLN A 48 2.03 7.46 -2.35
C GLN A 48 2.03 5.99 -1.91
N GLN A 49 0.86 5.42 -1.62
CA GLN A 49 0.73 3.99 -1.33
C GLN A 49 1.18 3.14 -2.53
N ASP A 50 0.72 3.48 -3.73
CA ASP A 50 1.12 2.79 -4.96
C ASP A 50 2.64 2.91 -5.20
N GLU A 51 3.22 4.10 -4.99
CA GLU A 51 4.67 4.30 -5.12
C GLU A 51 5.47 3.50 -4.09
N HIS A 52 5.01 3.40 -2.84
CA HIS A 52 5.63 2.54 -1.83
C HIS A 52 5.56 1.05 -2.19
N ILE A 53 4.47 0.60 -2.82
CA ILE A 53 4.34 -0.78 -3.33
C ILE A 53 5.31 -1.02 -4.50
N VAL A 54 5.41 -0.08 -5.44
CA VAL A 54 6.37 -0.16 -6.56
C VAL A 54 7.81 -0.21 -6.05
N ASN A 55 8.17 0.63 -5.08
CA ASN A 55 9.50 0.63 -4.46
C ASN A 55 9.80 -0.69 -3.72
N LEU A 56 8.80 -1.27 -3.05
CA LEU A 56 8.91 -2.59 -2.44
C LEU A 56 9.14 -3.68 -3.50
N ILE A 57 8.37 -3.67 -4.59
CA ILE A 57 8.54 -4.62 -5.71
C ILE A 57 9.95 -4.51 -6.28
N GLY A 58 10.42 -3.29 -6.57
CA GLY A 58 11.78 -3.06 -7.08
C GLY A 58 12.86 -3.58 -6.12
N SER A 59 12.68 -3.36 -4.82
CA SER A 59 13.59 -3.86 -3.79
C SER A 59 13.61 -5.41 -3.73
N LEU A 60 12.47 -6.06 -3.88
CA LEU A 60 12.38 -7.54 -3.89
C LEU A 60 12.94 -8.14 -5.18
N VAL A 61 12.69 -7.50 -6.33
CA VAL A 61 13.27 -7.88 -7.62
C VAL A 61 14.80 -7.83 -7.55
N ALA A 62 15.36 -6.75 -7.00
CA ALA A 62 16.80 -6.62 -6.80
C ALA A 62 17.35 -7.63 -5.78
N MET A 63 16.62 -7.87 -4.69
CA MET A 63 17.04 -8.82 -3.63
C MET A 63 17.21 -10.25 -4.15
N PHE A 64 16.30 -10.70 -5.02
CA PHE A 64 16.31 -12.07 -5.55
C PHE A 64 16.93 -12.18 -6.96
N SER A 65 17.49 -11.09 -7.50
CA SER A 65 18.00 -11.03 -8.88
C SER A 65 16.98 -11.52 -9.93
N ILE A 66 15.75 -11.04 -9.83
CA ILE A 66 14.67 -11.41 -10.74
C ILE A 66 14.79 -10.64 -12.05
N ASP A 67 14.76 -11.36 -13.17
CA ASP A 67 14.73 -10.82 -14.53
C ASP A 67 13.41 -11.11 -15.24
N SER A 68 13.12 -10.37 -16.31
CA SER A 68 12.04 -10.71 -17.25
C SER A 68 12.48 -11.76 -18.28
N THR A 69 11.55 -12.57 -18.76
CA THR A 69 11.81 -13.57 -19.81
C THR A 69 10.59 -13.85 -20.68
N ASP A 70 10.84 -14.17 -21.95
CA ASP A 70 9.82 -14.57 -22.92
C ASP A 70 9.72 -16.09 -23.11
N GLY A 71 10.52 -16.89 -22.39
CA GLY A 71 10.53 -18.34 -22.56
C GLY A 71 11.42 -19.10 -21.57
N PRO A 72 11.34 -20.43 -21.55
CA PRO A 72 12.19 -21.26 -20.71
C PRO A 72 13.66 -21.16 -21.15
N MET A 73 14.58 -21.16 -20.18
CA MET A 73 16.02 -21.10 -20.41
C MET A 73 16.74 -22.03 -19.43
N ASP A 74 17.70 -22.80 -19.92
CA ASP A 74 18.47 -23.74 -19.09
C ASP A 74 19.25 -23.00 -17.99
N GLY A 75 19.21 -23.54 -16.78
CA GLY A 75 19.85 -22.94 -15.59
C GLY A 75 19.00 -21.88 -14.87
N TYR A 76 17.78 -21.61 -15.35
CA TYR A 76 16.85 -20.65 -14.74
C TYR A 76 15.57 -21.33 -14.26
N PHE A 77 15.04 -20.82 -13.15
CA PHE A 77 13.65 -21.03 -12.78
C PHE A 77 12.81 -19.95 -13.45
N VAL A 78 11.65 -20.33 -13.98
CA VAL A 78 10.76 -19.41 -14.72
C VAL A 78 9.36 -19.50 -14.15
N ASN A 79 8.74 -18.35 -13.88
CA ASN A 79 7.34 -18.26 -13.46
C ASN A 79 6.76 -16.88 -13.82
N GLY A 80 5.57 -16.85 -14.44
CA GLY A 80 4.85 -15.61 -14.73
C GLY A 80 5.60 -14.58 -15.59
N GLY A 81 6.42 -15.02 -16.55
CA GLY A 81 7.26 -14.12 -17.38
C GLY A 81 8.49 -13.58 -16.66
N MET A 82 8.79 -14.09 -15.47
CA MET A 82 10.01 -13.79 -14.71
C MET A 82 10.92 -15.00 -14.68
N ARG A 83 12.21 -14.75 -14.51
CA ARG A 83 13.23 -15.78 -14.31
C ARG A 83 14.19 -15.43 -13.19
N ILE A 84 14.77 -16.46 -12.57
CA ILE A 84 15.88 -16.33 -11.61
C ILE A 84 16.89 -17.43 -11.90
N ALA A 85 18.18 -17.12 -11.94
CA ALA A 85 19.20 -18.14 -12.11
C ALA A 85 19.32 -18.99 -10.84
N TYR A 86 19.61 -20.28 -11.01
CA TYR A 86 19.89 -21.17 -9.87
C TYR A 86 21.00 -20.62 -8.97
N ALA A 87 22.07 -20.10 -9.58
CA ALA A 87 23.21 -19.54 -8.86
C ALA A 87 22.85 -18.33 -7.99
N ASP A 88 21.93 -17.47 -8.45
CA ASP A 88 21.53 -16.27 -7.72
C ASP A 88 20.74 -16.61 -6.46
N ILE A 89 19.89 -17.65 -6.51
CA ILE A 89 19.18 -18.12 -5.31
C ILE A 89 20.13 -18.78 -4.31
N VAL A 90 21.12 -19.55 -4.81
CA VAL A 90 22.15 -20.12 -3.93
C VAL A 90 22.94 -19.01 -3.24
N ALA A 91 23.40 -18.00 -4.00
CA ALA A 91 24.08 -16.83 -3.45
C ALA A 91 23.20 -16.10 -2.41
N HIS A 92 21.92 -15.89 -2.71
CA HIS A 92 20.98 -15.29 -1.75
C HIS A 92 20.86 -16.08 -0.44
N ILE A 93 20.80 -17.43 -0.52
CA ILE A 93 20.76 -18.30 0.67
C ILE A 93 22.08 -18.18 1.46
N GLU A 94 23.22 -18.13 0.77
CA GLU A 94 24.53 -17.97 1.39
C GLU A 94 24.70 -16.62 2.09
N ASP A 95 24.13 -15.56 1.51
CA ASP A 95 24.10 -14.22 2.11
C ASP A 95 23.26 -14.15 3.40
N GLN A 96 22.40 -15.15 3.68
CA GLN A 96 21.67 -15.24 4.95
C GLN A 96 22.54 -15.76 6.11
N GLY A 97 23.77 -16.19 5.83
CA GLY A 97 24.77 -16.54 6.82
C GLY A 97 25.19 -18.01 6.81
N SER A 98 26.20 -18.31 7.63
CA SER A 98 26.89 -19.62 7.59
C SER A 98 26.01 -20.84 7.88
N TRP A 99 24.92 -20.69 8.64
CA TRP A 99 24.07 -21.82 9.02
C TRP A 99 23.18 -22.34 7.88
N PRO A 100 22.37 -21.51 7.19
CA PRO A 100 21.63 -21.96 6.01
C PRO A 100 22.56 -22.47 4.89
N THR A 101 23.76 -21.91 4.73
CA THR A 101 24.79 -22.44 3.81
C THR A 101 25.17 -23.89 4.16
N GLN A 102 25.45 -24.16 5.44
CA GLN A 102 25.79 -25.51 5.89
C GLN A 102 24.63 -26.49 5.71
N LEU A 103 23.40 -26.05 5.98
CA LEU A 103 22.21 -26.86 5.75
C LEU A 103 22.04 -27.21 4.27
N LEU A 104 22.18 -26.22 3.38
CA LEU A 104 22.08 -26.44 1.94
C LEU A 104 23.20 -27.37 1.44
N ALA A 105 24.43 -27.20 1.92
CA ALA A 105 25.56 -28.04 1.54
C ALA A 105 25.41 -29.52 1.98
N ALA A 106 24.71 -29.75 3.09
CA ALA A 106 24.47 -31.09 3.64
C ALA A 106 23.36 -31.88 2.92
N LEU A 107 22.56 -31.22 2.07
CA LEU A 107 21.53 -31.87 1.27
C LEU A 107 22.14 -32.64 0.08
N SER A 108 21.41 -33.65 -0.40
CA SER A 108 21.70 -34.27 -1.70
C SER A 108 21.47 -33.29 -2.85
N ASP A 109 22.03 -33.56 -4.03
CA ASP A 109 21.91 -32.66 -5.17
C ASP A 109 20.44 -32.49 -5.64
N ASP A 110 19.65 -33.56 -5.58
CA ASP A 110 18.21 -33.51 -5.88
C ASP A 110 17.46 -32.62 -4.87
N GLU A 111 17.73 -32.79 -3.58
CA GLU A 111 17.13 -31.98 -2.50
C GLU A 111 17.53 -30.51 -2.59
N LYS A 112 18.79 -30.21 -2.97
CA LYS A 112 19.24 -28.83 -3.22
C LYS A 112 18.45 -28.19 -4.35
N ILE A 113 18.29 -28.88 -5.47
CA ILE A 113 17.53 -28.40 -6.62
C ILE A 113 16.08 -28.09 -6.20
N ASP A 114 15.45 -28.97 -5.43
CA ASP A 114 14.08 -28.77 -4.98
C ASP A 114 13.94 -27.60 -3.99
N VAL A 115 14.82 -27.50 -2.98
CA VAL A 115 14.81 -26.36 -2.05
C VAL A 115 14.99 -25.03 -2.79
N VAL A 116 15.98 -24.97 -3.67
CA VAL A 116 16.31 -23.76 -4.42
C VAL A 116 15.16 -23.38 -5.37
N ARG A 117 14.50 -24.36 -6.01
CA ARG A 117 13.30 -24.14 -6.82
C ARG A 117 12.16 -23.55 -5.98
N GLU A 118 11.96 -24.05 -4.78
CA GLU A 118 10.89 -23.56 -3.88
C GLU A 118 11.16 -22.12 -3.41
N VAL A 119 12.42 -21.77 -3.09
CA VAL A 119 12.80 -20.38 -2.80
C VAL A 119 12.55 -19.48 -4.01
N ALA A 120 12.95 -19.91 -5.21
CA ALA A 120 12.72 -19.15 -6.44
C ALA A 120 11.21 -18.94 -6.71
N THR A 121 10.43 -20.00 -6.52
CA THR A 121 8.97 -19.98 -6.71
C THR A 121 8.30 -19.04 -5.70
N TYR A 122 8.72 -19.08 -4.44
CA TYR A 122 8.28 -18.13 -3.42
C TYR A 122 8.57 -16.68 -3.82
N ALA A 123 9.81 -16.37 -4.22
CA ALA A 123 10.22 -15.02 -4.59
C ALA A 123 9.40 -14.47 -5.77
N MET A 124 9.25 -15.26 -6.83
CA MET A 124 8.45 -14.89 -8.01
C MET A 124 6.97 -14.72 -7.67
N ASN A 125 6.39 -15.64 -6.89
CA ASN A 125 4.98 -15.51 -6.48
C ASN A 125 4.73 -14.30 -5.58
N LEU A 126 5.69 -13.94 -4.72
CA LEU A 126 5.61 -12.74 -3.90
C LEU A 126 5.57 -11.48 -4.78
N VAL A 127 6.46 -11.39 -5.77
CA VAL A 127 6.50 -10.25 -6.71
C VAL A 127 5.22 -10.17 -7.55
N LEU A 128 4.75 -11.28 -8.13
CA LEU A 128 3.48 -11.32 -8.88
C LEU A 128 2.29 -10.90 -8.01
N GLY A 129 2.24 -11.41 -6.78
CA GLY A 129 1.22 -11.08 -5.81
C GLY A 129 1.19 -9.58 -5.53
N LEU A 130 2.35 -8.96 -5.27
CA LEU A 130 2.46 -7.52 -5.02
C LEU A 130 2.16 -6.67 -6.25
N GLN A 131 2.55 -7.10 -7.46
CA GLN A 131 2.20 -6.42 -8.72
C GLN A 131 0.69 -6.37 -8.96
N SER A 132 -0.06 -7.34 -8.43
CA SER A 132 -1.52 -7.38 -8.49
C SER A 132 -2.21 -6.48 -7.46
N VAL A 133 -1.48 -5.94 -6.48
CA VAL A 133 -2.03 -5.03 -5.48
C VAL A 133 -2.29 -3.65 -6.12
N ARG A 134 -3.48 -3.12 -5.86
CA ARG A 134 -3.89 -1.76 -6.21
C ARG A 134 -4.60 -1.15 -5.01
N ALA A 135 -4.25 0.10 -4.68
CA ALA A 135 -4.89 0.83 -3.59
C ALA A 135 -6.34 1.20 -3.94
N GLU A 136 -6.59 1.71 -5.14
CA GLU A 136 -7.94 2.10 -5.57
C GLU A 136 -8.79 0.91 -6.01
N ARG A 137 -10.06 0.93 -5.58
CA ARG A 137 -11.06 -0.07 -5.97
C ARG A 137 -12.25 0.62 -6.61
N ASN A 138 -12.81 -0.01 -7.64
CA ASN A 138 -14.02 0.47 -8.29
C ASN A 138 -15.28 0.13 -7.47
N ALA A 139 -16.45 0.55 -7.95
CA ALA A 139 -17.75 0.30 -7.29
C ALA A 139 -18.07 -1.19 -7.07
N ASN A 140 -17.44 -2.10 -7.83
CA ASN A 140 -17.57 -3.56 -7.69
C ASN A 140 -16.48 -4.16 -6.79
N ASN A 141 -15.75 -3.33 -6.05
CA ASN A 141 -14.61 -3.72 -5.23
C ASN A 141 -13.49 -4.43 -6.02
N LEU A 142 -13.36 -4.15 -7.32
CA LEU A 142 -12.25 -4.65 -8.15
C LEU A 142 -11.14 -3.60 -8.25
N PRO A 143 -9.88 -4.00 -8.46
CA PRO A 143 -8.78 -3.07 -8.71
C PRO A 143 -9.16 -2.03 -9.77
N ARG A 144 -9.01 -0.74 -9.45
CA ARG A 144 -9.22 0.31 -10.44
C ARG A 144 -8.07 0.25 -11.46
N ALA A 145 -8.42 0.34 -12.74
CA ALA A 145 -7.45 0.30 -13.83
C ALA A 145 -6.72 1.62 -14.06
N GLN A 146 -7.24 2.72 -13.48
CA GLN A 146 -6.66 4.06 -13.59
C GLN A 146 -5.82 4.32 -12.35
N ASP A 147 -4.66 4.94 -12.56
CA ASP A 147 -3.79 5.39 -11.47
C ASP A 147 -4.47 6.50 -10.67
N ALA A 148 -4.08 6.61 -9.40
CA ALA A 148 -4.59 7.66 -8.52
C ALA A 148 -4.31 9.06 -9.10
N PRO A 149 -5.25 10.01 -8.94
CA PRO A 149 -5.06 11.34 -9.49
C PRO A 149 -3.87 12.05 -8.82
N PRO A 150 -3.10 12.87 -9.58
CA PRO A 150 -2.06 13.72 -9.03
C PRO A 150 -2.71 14.86 -8.24
N ILE A 151 -2.31 14.99 -6.98
CA ILE A 151 -2.91 15.92 -6.01
C ILE A 151 -1.87 16.74 -5.24
N LEU A 152 -0.57 16.47 -5.46
CA LEU A 152 0.52 17.25 -4.89
C LEU A 152 1.01 18.32 -5.88
N PRO A 153 1.49 19.49 -5.41
CA PRO A 153 1.99 20.54 -6.29
C PRO A 153 3.06 20.07 -7.28
N ALA A 154 4.01 19.25 -6.82
CA ALA A 154 5.09 18.66 -7.64
C ALA A 154 4.59 17.76 -8.77
N GLN A 155 3.39 17.19 -8.62
CA GLN A 155 2.75 16.40 -9.67
C GLN A 155 1.93 17.31 -10.61
N LEU A 156 1.23 18.29 -10.05
CA LEU A 156 0.35 19.20 -10.79
C LEU A 156 1.10 20.14 -11.74
N VAL A 157 2.30 20.60 -11.36
CA VAL A 157 3.14 21.45 -12.23
C VAL A 157 3.59 20.75 -13.51
N LYS A 158 3.65 19.40 -13.49
CA LYS A 158 4.00 18.58 -14.66
C LYS A 158 2.85 18.45 -15.66
N LEU A 159 1.62 18.76 -15.25
CA LEU A 159 0.44 18.73 -16.11
C LEU A 159 0.28 20.03 -16.88
N SER A 160 -0.10 19.94 -18.16
CA SER A 160 -0.57 21.11 -18.89
C SER A 160 -1.97 21.52 -18.38
N PRO A 161 -2.34 22.82 -18.40
CA PRO A 161 -3.68 23.26 -18.03
C PRO A 161 -4.79 22.54 -18.79
N GLN A 162 -4.56 22.23 -20.06
CA GLN A 162 -5.52 21.46 -20.86
C GLN A 162 -5.74 20.04 -20.31
N MET A 163 -4.65 19.34 -19.96
CA MET A 163 -4.73 17.99 -19.38
C MET A 163 -5.37 18.04 -18.00
N PHE A 164 -5.01 19.03 -17.17
CA PHE A 164 -5.61 19.24 -15.86
C PHE A 164 -7.13 19.40 -15.95
N VAL A 165 -7.60 20.32 -16.80
CA VAL A 165 -9.04 20.58 -16.95
C VAL A 165 -9.77 19.36 -17.50
N LYS A 166 -9.25 18.75 -18.56
CA LYS A 166 -9.91 17.65 -19.25
C LYS A 166 -10.01 16.39 -18.38
N ASP A 167 -8.90 16.01 -17.74
CA ASP A 167 -8.78 14.70 -17.11
C ASP A 167 -9.04 14.75 -15.59
N PHE A 168 -8.98 15.92 -14.95
CA PHE A 168 -9.15 16.06 -13.49
C PHE A 168 -10.26 17.01 -13.06
N LEU A 169 -10.45 18.17 -13.70
CA LEU A 169 -11.50 19.10 -13.26
C LEU A 169 -12.87 18.75 -13.87
N ALA A 170 -12.93 18.55 -15.18
CA ALA A 170 -14.17 18.31 -15.92
C ALA A 170 -14.94 17.07 -15.45
N PRO A 171 -14.31 15.92 -15.14
CA PRO A 171 -15.04 14.75 -14.64
C PRO A 171 -15.77 14.99 -13.31
N HIS A 172 -15.30 15.96 -12.52
CA HIS A 172 -15.84 16.28 -11.21
C HIS A 172 -16.73 17.53 -11.19
N ARG A 173 -16.81 18.30 -12.30
CA ARG A 173 -17.57 19.57 -12.37
C ARG A 173 -19.03 19.43 -11.93
N GLU A 174 -19.76 18.44 -12.42
CA GLU A 174 -21.17 18.24 -12.05
C GLU A 174 -21.35 17.93 -10.55
N GLN A 175 -20.36 17.26 -9.95
CA GLN A 175 -20.40 16.95 -8.52
C GLN A 175 -20.00 18.18 -7.70
N LEU A 176 -18.97 18.92 -8.11
CA LEU A 176 -18.53 20.16 -7.48
C LEU A 176 -19.64 21.21 -7.49
N ALA A 177 -20.37 21.36 -8.59
CA ALA A 177 -21.46 22.33 -8.71
C ALA A 177 -22.60 22.13 -7.69
N LYS A 178 -22.65 21.00 -6.98
CA LYS A 178 -23.60 20.76 -5.88
C LYS A 178 -23.20 21.47 -4.58
N THR A 179 -21.93 21.80 -4.40
CA THR A 179 -21.37 22.34 -3.16
C THR A 179 -20.51 23.59 -3.37
N TRP A 180 -19.97 23.79 -4.56
CA TRP A 180 -19.10 24.90 -4.95
C TRP A 180 -19.82 25.78 -5.97
N THR A 181 -19.50 27.08 -5.98
CA THR A 181 -20.00 27.99 -7.02
C THR A 181 -19.15 27.88 -8.29
N GLU A 182 -19.69 28.29 -9.44
CA GLU A 182 -18.93 28.29 -10.69
C GLU A 182 -17.67 29.15 -10.59
N GLU A 183 -17.71 30.26 -9.85
CA GLU A 183 -16.53 31.11 -9.62
C GLU A 183 -15.42 30.35 -8.88
N TRP A 184 -15.77 29.56 -7.86
CA TRP A 184 -14.78 28.74 -7.16
C TRP A 184 -14.21 27.64 -8.04
N ILE A 185 -15.03 27.03 -8.90
CA ILE A 185 -14.59 25.99 -9.84
C ILE A 185 -13.64 26.58 -10.89
N ASP A 186 -13.93 27.78 -11.39
CA ASP A 186 -13.06 28.47 -12.34
C ASP A 186 -11.76 28.97 -11.68
N GLU A 187 -11.81 29.32 -10.39
CA GLU A 187 -10.61 29.67 -9.62
C GLU A 187 -9.67 28.48 -9.44
N VAL A 188 -10.17 27.23 -9.38
CA VAL A 188 -9.29 26.03 -9.38
C VAL A 188 -8.42 25.98 -10.64
N GLU A 189 -8.99 26.31 -11.81
CA GLU A 189 -8.21 26.37 -13.06
C GLU A 189 -7.24 27.57 -13.07
N SER A 190 -7.67 28.71 -12.54
CA SER A 190 -6.85 29.91 -12.36
C SER A 190 -5.61 29.61 -11.50
N ASP A 191 -5.81 29.01 -10.34
CA ASP A 191 -4.78 28.58 -9.40
C ASP A 191 -3.80 27.58 -10.03
N HIS A 192 -4.29 26.62 -10.83
CA HIS A 192 -3.40 25.67 -11.53
C HIS A 192 -2.46 26.37 -12.52
N ARG A 193 -3.00 27.32 -13.31
CA ARG A 193 -2.19 28.13 -14.22
C ARG A 193 -1.20 29.00 -13.47
N LEU A 194 -1.62 29.57 -12.34
CA LEU A 194 -0.76 30.40 -11.51
C LEU A 194 0.38 29.57 -10.89
N LEU A 195 0.07 28.42 -10.30
CA LEU A 195 1.04 27.50 -9.71
C LEU A 195 2.14 27.13 -10.71
N ARG A 196 1.75 26.75 -11.92
CA ARG A 196 2.70 26.39 -12.98
C ARG A 196 3.56 27.59 -13.41
N LYS A 197 2.93 28.74 -13.63
CA LYS A 197 3.66 29.98 -13.98
C LYS A 197 4.65 30.38 -12.88
N THR A 198 4.23 30.36 -11.62
CA THR A 198 5.10 30.71 -10.50
C THR A 198 6.21 29.68 -10.33
N SER A 199 5.95 28.38 -10.52
CA SER A 199 7.01 27.37 -10.51
C SER A 199 8.04 27.55 -11.64
N ASP A 200 7.66 28.12 -12.78
CA ASP A 200 8.57 28.41 -13.88
C ASP A 200 9.40 29.70 -13.63
N GLU A 201 8.82 30.68 -12.93
CA GLU A 201 9.39 32.02 -12.72
C GLU A 201 10.15 32.17 -11.39
N ASP A 202 9.77 31.42 -10.35
CA ASP A 202 10.30 31.51 -8.99
C ASP A 202 11.17 30.29 -8.65
N GLU A 203 12.48 30.52 -8.62
CA GLU A 203 13.48 29.49 -8.32
C GLU A 203 13.35 28.93 -6.89
N GLU A 204 12.92 29.75 -5.94
CA GLU A 204 12.78 29.34 -4.53
C GLU A 204 11.57 28.39 -4.38
N LEU A 205 10.43 28.76 -4.98
CA LEU A 205 9.26 27.89 -5.02
C LEU A 205 9.58 26.57 -5.75
N ARG A 206 10.28 26.65 -6.89
CA ARG A 206 10.67 25.46 -7.64
C ARG A 206 11.56 24.53 -6.83
N ALA A 207 12.54 25.07 -6.11
CA ALA A 207 13.42 24.27 -5.27
C ALA A 207 12.68 23.56 -4.12
N VAL A 208 11.63 24.17 -3.56
CA VAL A 208 10.77 23.53 -2.55
C VAL A 208 9.95 22.40 -3.18
N ILE A 209 9.33 22.66 -4.32
CA ILE A 209 8.53 21.67 -5.06
C ILE A 209 9.39 20.47 -5.48
N ASP A 210 10.62 20.72 -5.96
CA ASP A 210 11.56 19.69 -6.40
C ASP A 210 12.07 18.81 -5.25
N LYS A 211 11.96 19.27 -3.99
CA LYS A 211 12.30 18.50 -2.80
C LYS A 211 11.21 17.51 -2.40
N HIS A 212 9.98 17.65 -2.91
CA HIS A 212 8.89 16.75 -2.58
C HIS A 212 9.21 15.32 -3.03
N ASP A 213 9.02 14.37 -2.12
CA ASP A 213 9.24 12.94 -2.31
C ASP A 213 7.99 12.13 -1.94
N VAL A 214 8.10 10.81 -2.05
CA VAL A 214 7.03 9.86 -1.68
C VAL A 214 6.58 9.98 -0.22
N ASN A 215 7.40 10.57 0.66
CA ASN A 215 7.12 10.73 2.08
C ASN A 215 6.53 12.11 2.44
N THR A 216 6.46 13.04 1.49
CA THR A 216 6.01 14.42 1.74
C THR A 216 4.50 14.42 1.95
N PHE A 217 4.04 14.80 3.14
CA PHE A 217 2.61 14.79 3.45
C PHE A 217 1.85 15.90 2.72
N PHE A 218 0.54 15.72 2.56
CA PHE A 218 -0.32 16.68 1.85
C PHE A 218 -0.23 18.09 2.45
N ASP A 219 -0.32 18.21 3.78
CA ASP A 219 -0.21 19.47 4.51
C ASP A 219 1.16 20.13 4.38
N GLU A 220 2.24 19.34 4.41
CA GLU A 220 3.59 19.82 4.16
C GLU A 220 3.75 20.35 2.72
N ALA A 221 3.28 19.57 1.74
CA ALA A 221 3.40 19.91 0.33
C ALA A 221 2.59 21.14 -0.06
N TRP A 222 1.41 21.33 0.52
CA TRP A 222 0.57 22.50 0.29
C TRP A 222 0.91 23.69 1.19
N GLY A 223 1.75 23.52 2.22
CA GLY A 223 2.29 24.60 3.06
C GLY A 223 3.20 25.59 2.32
N ILE A 224 3.48 25.35 1.03
CA ILE A 224 4.23 26.25 0.15
C ILE A 224 3.45 27.53 -0.20
N SER A 225 2.13 27.56 0.00
CA SER A 225 1.32 28.75 -0.22
C SER A 225 1.53 29.78 0.89
N GLN A 226 2.51 30.67 0.74
CA GLN A 226 2.51 31.90 1.55
C GLN A 226 1.34 32.79 1.09
N GLY A 227 0.31 32.91 1.93
CA GLY A 227 -0.77 33.89 1.79
C GLY A 227 -1.86 33.54 0.77
N ASP A 228 -2.49 32.37 0.92
CA ASP A 228 -3.74 31.99 0.26
C ASP A 228 -3.69 31.86 -1.29
N ARG A 229 -2.47 31.80 -1.87
CA ARG A 229 -2.23 31.91 -3.33
C ARG A 229 -2.81 30.76 -4.18
N PHE A 230 -3.15 29.62 -3.57
CA PHE A 230 -3.60 28.41 -4.27
C PHE A 230 -4.74 27.70 -3.51
N ASP A 231 -5.53 28.44 -2.75
CA ASP A 231 -6.47 27.85 -1.79
C ASP A 231 -7.59 27.06 -2.45
N CYS A 232 -8.09 27.51 -3.61
CA CYS A 232 -9.15 26.80 -4.32
C CYS A 232 -8.60 25.48 -4.88
N LEU A 233 -7.40 25.51 -5.47
CA LEU A 233 -6.73 24.31 -5.94
C LEU A 233 -6.36 23.35 -4.79
N SER A 234 -5.83 23.86 -3.68
CA SER A 234 -5.50 23.06 -2.50
C SER A 234 -6.76 22.41 -1.90
N ALA A 235 -7.86 23.16 -1.78
CA ALA A 235 -9.14 22.64 -1.30
C ALA A 235 -9.72 21.57 -2.24
N PHE A 236 -9.63 21.79 -3.55
CA PHE A 236 -10.04 20.78 -4.54
C PHE A 236 -9.20 19.50 -4.42
N CYS A 237 -7.87 19.63 -4.39
CA CYS A 237 -6.96 18.49 -4.21
C CYS A 237 -7.12 17.81 -2.86
N SER A 238 -7.45 18.55 -1.80
CA SER A 238 -7.76 17.99 -0.48
C SER A 238 -9.04 17.17 -0.54
N GLY A 239 -10.07 17.63 -1.26
CA GLY A 239 -11.30 16.86 -1.49
C GLY A 239 -11.03 15.53 -2.20
N MET A 240 -10.16 15.55 -3.20
CA MET A 240 -9.70 14.36 -3.92
C MET A 240 -8.82 13.45 -3.05
N ALA A 241 -8.00 14.03 -2.16
CA ALA A 241 -7.19 13.31 -1.20
C ALA A 241 -8.01 12.64 -0.09
N THR A 242 -9.19 13.19 0.23
CA THR A 242 -10.02 12.77 1.38
C THR A 242 -10.77 11.43 1.23
N GLU A 243 -10.42 10.59 0.25
CA GLU A 243 -10.57 9.14 0.43
C GLU A 243 -9.52 8.63 1.45
N TYR A 244 -9.64 9.07 2.71
CA TYR A 244 -8.88 8.53 3.84
C TYR A 244 -9.33 7.07 4.09
N ALA A 245 -8.90 6.15 3.24
CA ALA A 245 -8.99 4.72 3.47
C ALA A 245 -7.88 4.28 4.43
N ASN A 246 -7.80 4.91 5.61
CA ASN A 246 -7.10 4.32 6.72
C ASN A 246 -8.11 4.10 7.84
N THR A 247 -8.77 2.95 7.73
CA THR A 247 -9.58 2.28 8.74
C THR A 247 -8.79 1.18 9.47
N PRO A 248 -7.57 1.40 10.02
CA PRO A 248 -6.93 0.36 10.83
C PRO A 248 -7.78 0.03 12.07
N SER A 249 -8.58 0.99 12.57
CA SER A 249 -9.55 0.72 13.65
C SER A 249 -10.66 -0.24 13.22
N VAL A 250 -11.04 -0.26 11.94
CA VAL A 250 -12.15 -1.09 11.46
C VAL A 250 -11.65 -2.45 11.00
N GLU A 251 -10.45 -2.52 10.40
CA GLU A 251 -9.82 -3.78 9.99
C GLU A 251 -9.39 -4.67 11.17
N SER A 252 -8.88 -4.09 12.26
CA SER A 252 -8.65 -4.84 13.52
C SER A 252 -9.97 -5.42 14.04
N GLY A 253 -11.05 -4.63 14.00
CA GLY A 253 -12.40 -5.10 14.35
C GLY A 253 -12.88 -6.23 13.45
N PHE A 254 -12.69 -6.12 12.13
CA PHE A 254 -13.07 -7.15 11.16
C PHE A 254 -12.20 -8.42 11.23
N SER A 255 -10.93 -8.30 11.62
CA SER A 255 -10.01 -9.44 11.78
C SER A 255 -10.32 -10.25 13.03
N ILE A 256 -10.68 -9.57 14.13
CA ILE A 256 -11.22 -10.21 15.34
C ILE A 256 -12.56 -10.90 15.02
N LEU A 257 -13.44 -10.23 14.26
CA LEU A 257 -14.72 -10.79 13.82
C LEU A 257 -14.56 -12.03 12.93
N LYS A 258 -13.57 -12.05 12.02
CA LYS A 258 -13.28 -13.22 11.18
C LYS A 258 -12.81 -14.44 11.98
N TRP A 259 -12.06 -14.23 13.06
CA TRP A 259 -11.55 -15.31 13.92
C TRP A 259 -12.63 -15.92 14.83
N GLU A 260 -13.65 -15.14 15.22
CA GLU A 260 -14.75 -15.61 16.08
C GLU A 260 -15.97 -16.16 15.31
N MET A 261 -15.92 -16.16 13.97
CA MET A 261 -17.06 -16.51 13.12
C MET A 261 -17.23 -18.03 12.99
N ASN A 262 -18.29 -18.59 13.59
CA ASN A 262 -18.81 -19.93 13.30
C ASN A 262 -20.27 -19.80 12.81
N PRO A 263 -20.73 -20.63 11.84
CA PRO A 263 -22.08 -20.57 11.26
C PRO A 263 -23.26 -20.50 12.26
N ASN A 264 -23.07 -20.90 13.51
CA ASN A 264 -24.12 -20.85 14.55
C ASN A 264 -24.26 -19.48 15.26
N ARG A 265 -23.35 -18.51 15.05
CA ARG A 265 -23.33 -17.21 15.78
C ARG A 265 -23.76 -15.99 14.96
N THR A 266 -24.08 -16.18 13.68
CA THR A 266 -24.38 -15.10 12.72
C THR A 266 -25.59 -14.24 13.13
N CYS A 267 -26.57 -14.80 13.85
CA CYS A 267 -27.82 -14.12 14.18
C CYS A 267 -27.74 -13.22 15.44
N LEU A 268 -26.85 -13.52 16.40
CA LEU A 268 -26.67 -12.74 17.64
C LEU A 268 -25.83 -11.47 17.42
N MET A 269 -25.06 -11.41 16.33
CA MET A 269 -24.18 -10.28 16.03
C MET A 269 -24.91 -9.06 15.46
N HIS A 270 -26.03 -9.21 14.76
CA HIS A 270 -26.77 -8.04 14.25
C HIS A 270 -27.25 -7.14 15.39
N LEU A 271 -27.77 -7.72 16.47
CA LEU A 271 -28.25 -6.96 17.63
C LEU A 271 -27.10 -6.34 18.45
N SER A 272 -25.98 -7.07 18.55
CA SER A 272 -24.82 -6.61 19.33
C SER A 272 -24.03 -5.51 18.60
N LEU A 273 -23.88 -5.61 17.27
CA LEU A 273 -23.30 -4.54 16.43
C LEU A 273 -24.18 -3.28 16.47
N GLU A 274 -25.49 -3.45 16.31
CA GLU A 274 -26.45 -2.34 16.39
C GLU A 274 -26.33 -1.63 17.74
N GLY A 275 -26.26 -2.39 18.85
CA GLY A 275 -26.06 -1.83 20.19
C GLY A 275 -24.75 -1.05 20.34
N VAL A 276 -23.63 -1.57 19.84
CA VAL A 276 -22.33 -0.89 19.89
C VAL A 276 -22.33 0.40 19.06
N PHE A 277 -22.90 0.36 17.85
CA PHE A 277 -23.02 1.55 17.01
C PHE A 277 -23.92 2.61 17.65
N GLN A 278 -25.07 2.22 18.20
CA GLN A 278 -25.97 3.13 18.89
C GLN A 278 -25.32 3.75 20.14
N THR A 279 -24.51 3.00 20.91
CA THR A 279 -23.78 3.59 22.05
C THR A 279 -22.72 4.60 21.62
N LYS A 280 -21.96 4.33 20.55
CA LYS A 280 -20.97 5.28 20.02
C LYS A 280 -21.64 6.53 19.43
N GLN A 281 -22.80 6.36 18.80
CA GLN A 281 -23.57 7.46 18.24
C GLN A 281 -24.21 8.32 19.34
N ARG A 282 -24.60 7.72 20.47
CA ARG A 282 -25.11 8.43 21.65
C ARG A 282 -24.06 9.36 22.25
N ASP A 283 -22.81 8.93 22.41
CA ASP A 283 -21.74 9.77 22.93
C ASP A 283 -21.51 11.02 22.05
N VAL A 284 -21.57 10.85 20.73
CA VAL A 284 -21.47 11.96 19.76
C VAL A 284 -22.67 12.91 19.86
N LEU A 285 -23.89 12.38 19.99
CA LEU A 285 -25.12 13.16 20.15
C LEU A 285 -25.15 13.94 21.47
N ASP A 286 -24.71 13.34 22.57
CA ASP A 286 -24.62 14.02 23.87
C ASP A 286 -23.62 15.18 23.82
N THR A 287 -22.50 15.00 23.12
CA THR A 287 -21.49 16.07 22.92
C THR A 287 -22.03 17.22 22.07
N LEU A 288 -22.83 16.93 21.04
CA LEU A 288 -23.47 17.95 20.20
C LEU A 288 -24.58 18.69 20.96
N THR A 289 -25.34 17.98 21.79
CA THR A 289 -26.42 18.57 22.60
C THR A 289 -25.86 19.49 23.69
N GLN A 290 -24.72 19.13 24.30
CA GLN A 290 -24.00 20.01 25.23
C GLN A 290 -23.45 21.27 24.54
N ARG A 291 -22.96 21.17 23.30
CA ARG A 291 -22.51 22.33 22.53
C ARG A 291 -23.65 23.27 22.14
N MET A 292 -24.84 22.74 21.87
CA MET A 292 -26.04 23.56 21.58
C MET A 292 -26.63 24.21 22.84
N ALA A 293 -26.41 23.65 24.04
CA ALA A 293 -26.89 24.22 25.29
C ALA A 293 -26.01 25.37 25.84
N HIS A 294 -24.83 25.59 25.23
CA HIS A 294 -23.88 26.65 25.59
C HIS A 294 -23.71 27.73 24.50
N ALA A 295 -24.57 27.72 23.48
CA ALA A 295 -24.72 28.78 22.48
C ALA A 295 -26.04 29.53 22.75
#